data_AF-A0ABD2KYM1-F1
#
_entry.id   AF-A0ABD2KYM1-F1
#
_cell.length_a   1.000
_cell.length_b   1.000
_cell.length_c   1.000
_cell.angle_alpha   90.00
_cell.angle_beta   90.00
_cell.angle_gamma   90.00
#
_symmetry.space_group_name_H-M   'P 1'
#
loop_
_entity.id
_entity.type
_entity.pdbx_description
1 polymer ?
#
loop_
_entity_poly.entity_id
_entity_poly.type
_entity_poly.pdbx_seq_one_letter_code
_entity_poly.pdbx_strand_id
1 'polypeptide(L)'
;MVFSRGKSGLAKQMNSLSAEARRKRKEWRQEHGCRVGSTPKMPKQTEAAPTADGEGTSTQAAESEPSTSAQDLRKTAFKPKAIDSDSDQAPIVDEPLLQSIEFDRIILAPFHVFQGIGNALIKELESSTECAEIANEFFRSIGARREMFRKKDMTGNSIRKVLIHADQLERQYSAEWPQIICQTLGHLAKIQTFTKAQPLSPRDLDELETSIDQFRTFLNNQPRMRTLLALKPKVHLLLNHFVPFARQHQFLALLDEQGDEALHSVWRRLEQLWKTMPDEEQMRQLLEHHFVSNWLLDTGKIDEMKRDREEQREEIGDRRETDEESDGEEEQFNFE
;
A
#
# COMPACT_ATOMS: atom_id res chain seq x y z
N MET A 1 -29.17 38.64 -29.27
CA MET A 1 -28.49 37.41 -29.74
C MET A 1 -27.62 36.91 -28.60
N VAL A 2 -28.16 36.16 -27.64
CA VAL A 2 -28.13 34.68 -27.54
C VAL A 2 -26.72 34.09 -27.77
N PHE A 3 -25.96 33.93 -26.68
CA PHE A 3 -24.99 32.85 -26.51
C PHE A 3 -25.07 32.32 -25.07
N SER A 4 -26.23 31.73 -24.73
CA SER A 4 -26.37 30.80 -23.62
C SER A 4 -26.71 29.44 -24.22
N ARG A 5 -25.74 28.52 -24.23
CA ARG A 5 -25.88 27.04 -24.37
C ARG A 5 -24.50 26.44 -24.68
N GLY A 6 -23.84 25.93 -23.65
CA GLY A 6 -22.59 25.17 -23.80
C GLY A 6 -22.19 24.40 -22.53
N LYS A 7 -22.62 24.88 -21.36
CA LYS A 7 -22.23 24.33 -20.06
C LYS A 7 -23.02 23.07 -19.61
N SER A 8 -24.15 22.75 -20.25
CA SER A 8 -25.02 21.61 -19.86
C SER A 8 -24.83 20.34 -20.70
N GLY A 9 -23.96 20.36 -21.72
CA GLY A 9 -23.77 19.21 -22.62
C GLY A 9 -22.90 18.09 -22.03
N LEU A 10 -21.85 18.45 -21.27
CA LEU A 10 -20.84 17.49 -20.84
C LEU A 10 -21.26 16.68 -19.60
N ALA A 11 -21.91 17.31 -18.62
CA ALA A 11 -22.53 16.59 -17.51
C ALA A 11 -23.65 15.66 -18.00
N LYS A 12 -24.37 16.07 -19.06
CA LYS A 12 -25.32 15.20 -19.78
C LYS A 12 -24.60 14.06 -20.51
N GLN A 13 -23.41 14.27 -21.08
CA GLN A 13 -22.60 13.21 -21.69
C GLN A 13 -22.04 12.21 -20.66
N MET A 14 -21.54 12.64 -19.51
CA MET A 14 -21.05 11.70 -18.48
C MET A 14 -22.19 10.92 -17.82
N ASN A 15 -23.33 11.57 -17.60
CA ASN A 15 -24.55 10.90 -17.15
C ASN A 15 -25.13 10.00 -18.24
N SER A 16 -25.02 10.36 -19.52
CA SER A 16 -25.45 9.51 -20.63
C SER A 16 -24.53 8.32 -20.82
N LEU A 17 -23.21 8.48 -20.67
CA LEU A 17 -22.23 7.37 -20.72
C LEU A 17 -22.42 6.42 -19.54
N SER A 18 -22.66 6.96 -18.34
CA SER A 18 -22.99 6.15 -17.16
C SER A 18 -24.34 5.44 -17.30
N ALA A 19 -25.34 6.10 -17.92
CA ALA A 19 -26.64 5.50 -18.20
C ALA A 19 -26.59 4.47 -19.33
N GLU A 20 -25.79 4.71 -20.37
CA GLU A 20 -25.56 3.81 -21.49
C GLU A 20 -24.77 2.58 -21.05
N ALA A 21 -23.77 2.74 -20.19
CA ALA A 21 -23.07 1.62 -19.54
C ALA A 21 -24.03 0.78 -18.68
N ARG A 22 -24.94 1.41 -17.92
CA ARG A 22 -26.00 0.71 -17.17
C ARG A 22 -26.99 0.01 -18.10
N ARG A 23 -27.32 0.61 -19.25
CA ARG A 23 -28.23 0.06 -20.26
C ARG A 23 -27.61 -1.15 -20.96
N LYS A 24 -26.38 -1.04 -21.47
CA LYS A 24 -25.61 -2.14 -22.07
C LYS A 24 -25.41 -3.29 -21.09
N ARG A 25 -25.15 -2.99 -19.82
CA ARG A 25 -25.08 -4.02 -18.75
C ARG A 25 -26.42 -4.73 -18.53
N LYS A 26 -27.55 -4.02 -18.67
CA LYS A 26 -28.89 -4.59 -18.53
C LYS A 26 -29.29 -5.41 -19.76
N GLU A 27 -28.99 -4.94 -20.95
CA GLU A 27 -29.18 -5.62 -22.24
C GLU A 27 -28.37 -6.92 -22.30
N TRP A 28 -27.07 -6.86 -21.98
CA TRP A 28 -26.21 -8.04 -21.91
C TRP A 28 -26.74 -9.10 -20.92
N ARG A 29 -27.25 -8.67 -19.75
CA ARG A 29 -27.86 -9.56 -18.75
C ARG A 29 -29.16 -10.21 -19.23
N GLN A 30 -29.94 -9.51 -20.07
CA GLN A 30 -31.17 -10.03 -20.65
C GLN A 30 -30.89 -11.03 -21.77
N GLU A 31 -29.89 -10.76 -22.60
CA GLU A 31 -29.47 -11.65 -23.70
C GLU A 31 -28.83 -12.94 -23.18
N HIS A 32 -28.08 -12.88 -22.09
CA HIS A 32 -27.28 -14.01 -21.59
C HIS A 32 -27.92 -14.72 -20.38
N GLY A 33 -29.21 -14.47 -20.11
CA GLY A 33 -30.01 -15.28 -19.19
C GLY A 33 -29.57 -15.25 -17.71
N CYS A 34 -28.86 -14.22 -17.25
CA CYS A 34 -28.50 -14.08 -15.84
C CYS A 34 -29.73 -13.71 -14.99
N ARG A 35 -30.49 -14.71 -14.54
CA ARG A 35 -31.44 -14.54 -13.42
C ARG A 35 -30.66 -14.18 -12.15
N VAL A 36 -31.21 -13.24 -11.38
CA VAL A 36 -30.77 -12.96 -10.01
C VAL A 36 -31.02 -14.22 -9.18
N GLY A 37 -29.97 -15.03 -9.04
CA GLY A 37 -29.92 -16.13 -8.07
C GLY A 37 -29.47 -15.59 -6.73
N SER A 38 -30.38 -15.62 -5.76
CA SER A 38 -30.17 -15.47 -4.33
C SER A 38 -28.79 -15.95 -3.85
N THR A 39 -28.14 -15.14 -3.01
CA THR A 39 -27.02 -15.56 -2.17
C THR A 39 -27.30 -16.92 -1.52
N PRO A 40 -26.40 -17.92 -1.62
CA PRO A 40 -26.53 -19.13 -0.82
C PRO A 40 -26.39 -18.75 0.66
N LYS A 41 -27.42 -19.01 1.46
CA LYS A 41 -27.28 -19.03 2.93
C LYS A 41 -26.32 -20.16 3.27
N MET A 42 -25.12 -19.80 3.76
CA MET A 42 -24.22 -20.75 4.41
C MET A 42 -24.91 -21.35 5.64
N PRO A 43 -24.81 -22.67 5.89
CA PRO A 43 -25.32 -23.28 7.11
C PRO A 43 -24.52 -22.78 8.33
N LYS A 44 -25.24 -22.37 9.38
CA LYS A 44 -24.69 -22.06 10.70
C LYS A 44 -24.00 -23.31 11.25
N GLN A 45 -22.69 -23.26 11.46
CA GLN A 45 -22.02 -24.19 12.37
C GLN A 45 -22.18 -23.66 13.79
N THR A 46 -22.92 -24.41 14.59
CA THR A 46 -23.10 -24.24 16.03
C THR A 46 -21.82 -24.63 16.78
N GLU A 47 -21.47 -23.80 17.75
CA GLU A 47 -20.47 -24.05 18.78
C GLU A 47 -20.87 -25.24 19.66
N ALA A 48 -19.88 -26.07 20.03
CA ALA A 48 -19.94 -26.89 21.24
C ALA A 48 -18.53 -26.96 21.85
N ALA A 49 -18.42 -26.52 23.10
CA ALA A 49 -17.23 -26.54 23.93
C ALA A 49 -16.82 -27.97 24.34
N PRO A 50 -15.55 -28.20 24.73
CA PRO A 50 -15.17 -29.44 25.40
C PRO A 50 -14.98 -29.23 26.90
N THR A 51 -15.65 -30.06 27.69
CA THR A 51 -15.32 -30.37 29.09
C THR A 51 -14.74 -31.79 29.15
N ALA A 52 -13.52 -31.86 29.66
CA ALA A 52 -13.00 -32.73 30.72
C ALA A 52 -13.16 -34.27 30.68
N ASP A 53 -11.99 -34.91 30.94
CA ASP A 53 -11.75 -36.06 31.81
C ASP A 53 -11.68 -37.51 31.28
N GLY A 54 -10.67 -38.22 31.80
CA GLY A 54 -10.65 -39.68 32.04
C GLY A 54 -9.87 -40.49 31.00
N GLU A 55 -8.59 -40.81 31.21
CA GLU A 55 -8.07 -42.00 31.93
C GLU A 55 -8.22 -43.35 31.19
N GLY A 56 -7.13 -44.14 31.14
CA GLY A 56 -7.24 -45.61 31.21
C GLY A 56 -6.63 -46.47 30.08
N THR A 57 -5.31 -46.64 30.12
CA THR A 57 -4.52 -47.91 29.99
C THR A 57 -4.97 -49.15 29.17
N SER A 58 -3.97 -49.68 28.43
CA SER A 58 -3.62 -51.12 28.20
C SER A 58 -4.52 -51.92 27.22
N THR A 59 -4.07 -52.81 26.31
CA THR A 59 -2.95 -53.77 26.27
C THR A 59 -2.82 -54.34 24.81
N GLN A 60 -1.59 -54.74 24.42
CA GLN A 60 -1.12 -55.89 23.57
C GLN A 60 -2.11 -56.67 22.65
N ALA A 61 -1.75 -57.33 21.54
CA ALA A 61 -0.53 -57.61 20.76
C ALA A 61 -0.94 -58.35 19.45
N ALA A 62 -0.02 -58.41 18.47
CA ALA A 62 0.11 -59.39 17.36
C ALA A 62 -1.07 -59.50 16.36
N GLU A 63 -0.93 -59.61 15.04
CA GLU A 63 0.16 -60.05 14.17
C GLU A 63 -0.28 -59.79 12.69
N SER A 64 0.66 -59.97 11.76
CA SER A 64 0.53 -60.10 10.29
C SER A 64 0.67 -58.84 9.40
N GLU A 65 1.81 -58.82 8.70
CA GLU A 65 2.24 -57.93 7.62
C GLU A 65 1.55 -58.25 6.25
N PRO A 66 2.04 -57.77 5.08
CA PRO A 66 1.83 -56.43 4.54
C PRO A 66 1.28 -56.48 3.09
N SER A 67 0.58 -55.46 2.60
CA SER A 67 0.60 -55.12 1.17
C SER A 67 0.01 -53.74 0.86
N THR A 68 0.89 -52.89 0.33
CA THR A 68 0.65 -51.90 -0.75
C THR A 68 -0.70 -51.18 -0.82
N SER A 69 -0.73 -49.88 -0.49
CA SER A 69 -0.75 -48.82 -1.51
C SER A 69 -0.97 -47.42 -0.91
N ALA A 70 -0.29 -46.43 -1.51
CA ALA A 70 -0.62 -45.00 -1.53
C ALA A 70 -0.41 -44.16 -0.25
N GLN A 71 0.82 -44.12 0.26
CA GLN A 71 1.42 -42.89 0.76
C GLN A 71 2.76 -42.71 0.08
N ASP A 72 2.84 -41.85 -0.94
CA ASP A 72 4.08 -41.18 -1.35
C ASP A 72 3.84 -40.36 -2.62
N LEU A 73 3.46 -39.09 -2.49
CA LEU A 73 3.70 -38.07 -3.53
C LEU A 73 3.59 -36.68 -2.90
N ARG A 74 4.72 -36.16 -2.40
CA ARG A 74 5.21 -34.76 -2.55
C ARG A 74 6.41 -34.50 -1.64
N LYS A 75 7.52 -35.20 -1.91
CA LYS A 75 8.89 -34.71 -1.70
C LYS A 75 9.60 -34.78 -3.05
N THR A 76 9.53 -33.71 -3.84
CA THR A 76 10.44 -33.52 -4.98
C THR A 76 11.46 -32.47 -4.59
N ALA A 77 12.47 -32.92 -3.85
CA ALA A 77 13.75 -32.25 -3.78
C ALA A 77 14.41 -32.36 -5.16
N PHE A 78 14.83 -31.22 -5.70
CA PHE A 78 15.55 -31.10 -6.96
C PHE A 78 16.89 -31.84 -6.82
N LYS A 79 17.03 -32.99 -7.49
CA LYS A 79 18.34 -33.66 -7.66
C LYS A 79 19.08 -32.99 -8.83
N PRO A 80 20.32 -32.49 -8.64
CA PRO A 80 21.11 -32.02 -9.76
C PRO A 80 21.51 -33.21 -10.65
N LYS A 81 21.38 -33.00 -11.96
CA LYS A 81 21.82 -33.94 -13.01
C LYS A 81 23.35 -33.93 -13.02
N ALA A 82 23.97 -35.11 -13.00
CA ALA A 82 25.39 -35.26 -13.29
C ALA A 82 25.67 -34.78 -14.72
N ILE A 83 26.68 -33.93 -14.89
CA ILE A 83 27.16 -33.42 -16.17
C ILE A 83 28.41 -34.23 -16.52
N ASP A 84 28.42 -34.83 -17.71
CA ASP A 84 29.54 -35.54 -18.29
C ASP A 84 30.73 -34.59 -18.50
N SER A 85 31.91 -35.10 -18.17
CA SER A 85 33.21 -34.46 -18.38
C SER A 85 33.65 -34.61 -19.82
N ASP A 86 33.43 -33.61 -20.67
CA ASP A 86 34.44 -33.09 -21.60
C ASP A 86 33.88 -31.96 -22.48
N SER A 87 34.78 -31.07 -22.86
CA SER A 87 34.67 -29.95 -23.82
C SER A 87 34.20 -28.57 -23.29
N ASP A 88 35.16 -27.66 -23.35
CA ASP A 88 35.09 -26.20 -23.44
C ASP A 88 34.35 -25.43 -22.34
N GLN A 89 35.01 -25.37 -21.18
CA GLN A 89 34.77 -24.30 -20.21
C GLN A 89 35.19 -22.96 -20.84
N ALA A 90 34.21 -22.20 -21.32
CA ALA A 90 34.36 -20.75 -21.47
C ALA A 90 34.93 -20.20 -20.16
N PRO A 91 35.89 -19.25 -20.22
CA PRO A 91 36.49 -18.70 -19.02
C PRO A 91 35.38 -18.16 -18.13
N ILE A 92 35.33 -18.66 -16.90
CA ILE A 92 34.50 -18.09 -15.84
C ILE A 92 34.99 -16.66 -15.69
N VAL A 93 34.23 -15.73 -16.26
CA VAL A 93 34.42 -14.31 -16.02
C VAL A 93 34.08 -14.14 -14.54
N ASP A 94 35.10 -13.88 -13.72
CA ASP A 94 34.94 -13.33 -12.38
C ASP A 94 34.22 -11.98 -12.54
N GLU A 95 32.89 -11.99 -12.67
CA GLU A 95 32.10 -10.79 -12.52
C GLU A 95 32.16 -10.41 -11.03
N PRO A 96 32.77 -9.27 -10.67
CA PRO A 96 32.80 -8.85 -9.29
C PRO A 96 31.36 -8.69 -8.79
N LEU A 97 31.07 -9.30 -7.63
CA LEU A 97 29.78 -9.29 -6.93
C LEU A 97 29.15 -7.91 -6.69
N LEU A 98 29.88 -6.83 -7.02
CA LEU A 98 29.45 -5.44 -7.06
C LEU A 98 30.22 -4.78 -8.20
N GLN A 99 29.66 -4.74 -9.42
CA GLN A 99 29.99 -3.62 -10.30
C GLN A 99 29.69 -2.35 -9.50
N SER A 100 30.65 -1.41 -9.43
CA SER A 100 30.38 -0.09 -8.89
C SER A 100 29.18 0.46 -9.65
N ILE A 101 28.01 0.52 -9.01
CA ILE A 101 26.82 1.07 -9.65
C ILE A 101 27.16 2.54 -9.87
N GLU A 102 27.40 2.89 -11.14
CA GLU A 102 27.71 4.26 -11.51
C GLU A 102 26.52 5.14 -11.11
N PHE A 103 26.86 6.25 -10.44
CA PHE A 103 25.90 7.13 -9.79
C PHE A 103 24.87 7.71 -10.78
N ASP A 104 25.27 7.87 -12.04
CA ASP A 104 24.48 8.43 -13.15
C ASP A 104 23.32 7.56 -13.62
N ARG A 105 23.18 6.32 -13.12
CA ARG A 105 22.12 5.38 -13.54
C ARG A 105 21.16 4.98 -12.42
N ILE A 106 21.21 5.63 -11.27
CA ILE A 106 20.35 5.28 -10.14
C ILE A 106 19.11 6.19 -10.11
N ILE A 107 17.95 5.61 -10.39
CA ILE A 107 16.67 6.21 -9.98
C ILE A 107 16.43 5.79 -8.53
N LEU A 108 16.41 6.77 -7.63
CA LEU A 108 16.07 6.49 -6.23
C LEU A 108 14.56 6.35 -6.09
N ALA A 109 14.14 5.32 -5.33
CA ALA A 109 12.78 5.18 -4.81
C ALA A 109 12.80 5.37 -3.28
N PRO A 110 12.90 6.62 -2.77
CA PRO A 110 13.09 6.86 -1.35
C PRO A 110 12.03 6.21 -0.47
N PHE A 111 10.75 6.22 -0.85
CA PHE A 111 9.69 5.61 -0.04
C PHE A 111 9.91 4.11 0.14
N HIS A 112 10.34 3.39 -0.90
CA HIS A 112 10.67 1.98 -0.80
C HIS A 112 11.93 1.71 0.01
N VAL A 113 12.90 2.63 0.01
CA VAL A 113 14.08 2.55 0.89
C VAL A 113 13.65 2.58 2.35
N PHE A 114 12.87 3.58 2.78
CA PHE A 114 12.39 3.67 4.17
C PHE A 114 11.48 2.50 4.54
N GLN A 115 10.56 2.10 3.66
CA GLN A 115 9.68 0.96 3.92
C GLN A 115 10.50 -0.32 4.14
N GLY A 116 11.55 -0.55 3.34
CA GLY A 116 12.37 -1.75 3.45
C GLY A 116 13.22 -1.79 4.72
N ILE A 117 13.85 -0.66 5.07
CA ILE A 117 14.66 -0.57 6.29
C ILE A 117 13.75 -0.64 7.53
N GLY A 118 12.67 0.15 7.56
CA GLY A 118 11.71 0.17 8.66
C GLY A 118 11.08 -1.21 8.92
N ASN A 119 10.68 -1.95 7.88
CA ASN A 119 10.19 -3.32 8.06
C ASN A 119 11.24 -4.28 8.64
N ALA A 120 12.52 -4.13 8.28
CA ALA A 120 13.57 -4.96 8.86
C ALA A 120 13.76 -4.68 10.36
N LEU A 121 13.71 -3.40 10.75
CA LEU A 121 13.81 -2.96 12.14
C LEU A 121 12.59 -3.42 12.98
N ILE A 122 11.39 -3.28 12.44
CA ILE A 122 10.17 -3.74 13.12
C ILE A 122 10.19 -5.26 13.32
N LYS A 123 10.64 -6.04 12.32
CA LYS A 123 10.78 -7.49 12.47
C LYS A 123 11.77 -7.87 13.57
N GLU A 124 12.85 -7.10 13.72
CA GLU A 124 13.81 -7.30 14.82
C GLU A 124 13.19 -6.93 16.17
N LEU A 125 12.42 -5.83 16.28
CA LEU A 125 11.69 -5.49 17.50
C LEU A 125 10.72 -6.62 17.90
N GLU A 126 10.09 -7.27 16.93
CA GLU A 126 9.13 -8.33 17.17
C GLU A 126 9.75 -9.72 17.33
N SER A 127 11.08 -9.84 17.32
CA SER A 127 11.73 -11.14 17.47
C SER A 127 11.56 -11.73 18.87
N SER A 128 11.26 -10.89 19.86
CA SER A 128 10.93 -11.27 21.25
C SER A 128 9.44 -11.10 21.50
N THR A 129 8.82 -12.02 22.26
CA THR A 129 7.39 -11.97 22.60
C THR A 129 7.01 -10.71 23.36
N GLU A 130 7.79 -10.35 24.38
CA GLU A 130 7.56 -9.14 25.18
C GLU A 130 7.64 -7.87 24.31
N CYS A 131 8.66 -7.79 23.47
CA CYS A 131 8.83 -6.62 22.61
C CYS A 131 7.75 -6.54 21.52
N ALA A 132 7.30 -7.69 21.01
CA ALA A 132 6.23 -7.78 20.05
C ALA A 132 4.88 -7.31 20.63
N GLU A 133 4.57 -7.61 21.89
CA GLU A 133 3.34 -7.15 22.53
C GLU A 133 3.31 -5.63 22.64
N ILE A 134 4.39 -5.03 23.18
CA ILE A 134 4.57 -3.58 23.28
C ILE A 134 4.45 -2.92 21.90
N ALA A 135 5.18 -3.44 20.90
CA ALA A 135 5.16 -2.91 19.55
C ALA A 135 3.75 -2.97 18.93
N ASN A 136 3.05 -4.10 19.08
CA ASN A 136 1.74 -4.28 18.49
C ASN A 136 0.66 -3.43 19.14
N GLU A 137 0.71 -3.24 20.46
CA GLU A 137 -0.18 -2.31 21.16
C GLU A 137 0.04 -0.87 20.68
N PHE A 138 1.31 -0.45 20.59
CA PHE A 138 1.66 0.86 20.07
C PHE A 138 1.24 1.06 18.61
N PHE A 139 1.48 0.08 17.73
CA PHE A 139 1.08 0.18 16.33
C PHE A 139 -0.44 0.30 16.17
N ARG A 140 -1.22 -0.37 17.02
CA ARG A 140 -2.68 -0.22 17.05
C ARG A 140 -3.09 1.18 17.48
N SER A 141 -2.45 1.77 18.49
CA SER A 141 -2.80 3.10 19.00
C SER A 141 -2.61 4.21 17.96
N ILE A 142 -1.57 4.11 17.12
CA ILE A 142 -1.31 5.06 16.03
C ILE A 142 -2.04 4.69 14.72
N GLY A 143 -2.77 3.57 14.71
CA GLY A 143 -3.45 3.03 13.55
C GLY A 143 -2.50 2.63 12.41
N ALA A 144 -1.30 2.16 12.74
CA ALA A 144 -0.36 1.56 11.79
C ALA A 144 -0.77 0.08 11.60
N ARG A 145 -1.24 -0.25 10.40
CA ARG A 145 -1.78 -1.58 10.08
C ARG A 145 -0.81 -2.37 9.21
N ARG A 146 -0.76 -3.69 9.43
CA ARG A 146 -0.06 -4.62 8.55
C ARG A 146 -0.91 -4.97 7.34
N GLU A 147 -0.26 -5.34 6.25
CA GLU A 147 -0.96 -5.88 5.09
C GLU A 147 -1.51 -7.28 5.44
N MET A 148 -2.81 -7.51 5.23
CA MET A 148 -3.47 -8.73 5.69
C MET A 148 -3.21 -9.96 4.82
N PHE A 149 -2.79 -9.79 3.56
CA PHE A 149 -2.92 -10.86 2.56
C PHE A 149 -1.61 -11.35 1.93
N ARG A 150 -0.51 -10.59 1.92
CA ARG A 150 0.66 -10.96 1.08
C ARG A 150 2.05 -10.93 1.68
N LYS A 151 2.23 -10.37 2.85
CA LYS A 151 3.41 -10.48 3.74
C LYS A 151 2.96 -9.75 4.99
N LYS A 152 3.27 -10.24 6.20
CA LYS A 152 2.95 -9.53 7.46
C LYS A 152 3.77 -8.24 7.62
N ASP A 153 4.14 -7.57 6.52
CA ASP A 153 4.90 -6.35 6.46
C ASP A 153 3.96 -5.15 6.61
N MET A 154 4.52 -4.04 7.06
CA MET A 154 3.84 -2.76 7.07
C MET A 154 3.88 -2.11 5.68
N THR A 155 2.77 -1.47 5.33
CA THR A 155 2.68 -0.60 4.15
C THR A 155 3.54 0.66 4.34
N GLY A 156 3.86 1.37 3.26
CA GLY A 156 4.59 2.65 3.34
C GLY A 156 3.92 3.65 4.28
N ASN A 157 2.59 3.73 4.27
CA ASN A 157 1.82 4.58 5.19
C ASN A 157 1.98 4.17 6.65
N SER A 158 1.95 2.88 6.95
CA SER A 158 2.15 2.38 8.31
C SER A 158 3.57 2.62 8.80
N ILE A 159 4.58 2.38 7.94
CA ILE A 159 5.98 2.70 8.26
C ILE A 159 6.14 4.20 8.55
N ARG A 160 5.57 5.07 7.70
CA ARG A 160 5.63 6.51 7.92
C ARG A 160 5.06 6.91 9.28
N LYS A 161 3.93 6.33 9.71
CA LYS A 161 3.37 6.57 11.04
C LYS A 161 4.32 6.11 12.15
N VAL A 162 4.90 4.93 12.02
CA VAL A 162 5.88 4.42 13.00
C VAL A 162 7.08 5.35 13.09
N LEU A 163 7.62 5.80 11.95
CA LEU A 163 8.74 6.73 11.91
C LEU A 163 8.41 8.07 12.59
N ILE A 164 7.24 8.64 12.33
CA ILE A 164 6.77 9.90 12.96
C ILE A 164 6.70 9.77 14.49
N HIS A 165 6.34 8.60 15.01
CA HIS A 165 6.16 8.37 16.45
C HIS A 165 7.26 7.49 17.07
N ALA A 166 8.44 7.40 16.44
CA ALA A 166 9.52 6.54 16.89
C ALA A 166 10.01 6.88 18.31
N ASP A 167 10.00 8.17 18.69
CA ASP A 167 10.36 8.64 20.03
C ASP A 167 9.37 8.17 21.11
N GLN A 168 8.08 8.10 20.77
CA GLN A 168 7.04 7.61 21.68
C GLN A 168 7.15 6.10 21.87
N LEU A 169 7.51 5.37 20.81
CA LEU A 169 7.78 3.94 20.86
C LEU A 169 9.03 3.63 21.69
N GLU A 170 10.11 4.41 21.54
CA GLU A 170 11.34 4.26 22.32
C GLU A 170 11.06 4.29 23.83
N ARG A 171 10.20 5.21 24.28
CA ARG A 171 9.82 5.36 25.70
C ARG A 171 9.07 4.17 26.27
N GLN A 172 8.53 3.28 25.44
CA GLN A 172 7.85 2.06 25.90
C GLN A 172 8.86 0.97 26.32
N TYR A 173 10.11 1.08 25.88
CA TYR A 173 11.13 0.07 26.15
C TYR A 173 12.12 0.55 27.21
N SER A 174 12.37 -0.32 28.20
CA SER A 174 13.44 -0.12 29.19
C SER A 174 14.76 -0.77 28.76
N ALA A 175 14.71 -1.79 27.91
CA ALA A 175 15.88 -2.51 27.43
C ALA A 175 16.63 -1.74 26.34
N GLU A 176 17.97 -1.81 26.38
CA GLU A 176 18.87 -1.08 25.48
C GLU A 176 18.65 -1.44 24.00
N TRP A 177 18.51 -2.73 23.67
CA TRP A 177 18.43 -3.14 22.26
C TRP A 177 17.18 -2.61 21.52
N PRO A 178 15.96 -2.76 22.05
CA PRO A 178 14.78 -2.12 21.46
C PRO A 178 14.90 -0.59 21.36
N GLN A 179 15.54 0.07 22.33
CA GLN A 179 15.81 1.52 22.26
C GLN A 179 16.72 1.86 21.08
N ILE A 180 17.82 1.13 20.87
CA ILE A 180 18.70 1.32 19.70
C ILE A 180 17.92 1.17 18.38
N ILE A 181 17.00 0.21 18.29
CA ILE A 181 16.14 0.06 17.11
C ILE A 181 15.24 1.29 16.93
N CYS A 182 14.61 1.79 18.01
CA CYS A 182 13.76 2.97 17.95
C CYS A 182 14.55 4.25 17.61
N GLN A 183 15.77 4.40 18.12
CA GLN A 183 16.68 5.48 17.74
C GLN A 183 17.07 5.41 16.26
N THR A 184 17.30 4.19 15.74
CA THR A 184 17.52 3.96 14.30
C THR A 184 16.30 4.41 13.48
N LEU A 185 15.08 4.07 13.94
CA LEU A 185 13.84 4.56 13.33
C LEU A 185 13.73 6.09 13.41
N GLY A 186 14.15 6.72 14.50
CA GLY A 186 14.20 8.17 14.65
C GLY A 186 15.13 8.87 13.66
N HIS A 187 16.33 8.32 13.42
CA HIS A 187 17.22 8.81 12.37
C HIS A 187 16.59 8.70 10.98
N LEU A 188 15.94 7.57 10.68
CA LEU A 188 15.21 7.38 9.42
C LEU A 188 14.06 8.39 9.27
N ALA A 189 13.33 8.66 10.36
CA ALA A 189 12.24 9.63 10.37
C ALA A 189 12.74 11.04 10.02
N LYS A 190 13.88 11.44 10.61
CA LYS A 190 14.53 12.72 10.29
C LYS A 190 14.91 12.80 8.82
N ILE A 191 15.57 11.78 8.27
CA ILE A 191 15.98 11.76 6.86
C ILE A 191 14.76 11.74 5.92
N GLN A 192 13.69 11.04 6.29
CA GLN A 192 12.45 10.99 5.51
C GLN A 192 11.80 12.38 5.34
N THR A 193 12.07 13.34 6.23
CA THR A 193 11.50 14.70 6.10
C THR A 193 11.94 15.43 4.83
N PHE A 194 13.06 15.02 4.22
CA PHE A 194 13.58 15.56 2.96
C PHE A 194 12.96 14.92 1.72
N THR A 195 12.14 13.88 1.86
CA THR A 195 11.54 13.17 0.71
C THR A 195 10.16 13.70 0.37
N LYS A 196 10.02 15.03 0.40
CA LYS A 196 8.82 15.73 -0.03
C LYS A 196 8.84 15.87 -1.55
N ALA A 197 7.66 15.92 -2.17
CA ALA A 197 7.50 16.17 -3.61
C ALA A 197 7.70 17.67 -3.94
N GLN A 198 8.86 18.20 -3.59
CA GLN A 198 9.25 19.58 -3.83
C GLN A 198 10.77 19.70 -4.01
N PRO A 199 11.27 20.73 -4.69
CA PRO A 199 12.69 21.03 -4.74
C PRO A 199 13.27 21.27 -3.34
N LEU A 200 14.49 20.80 -3.13
CA LEU A 200 15.28 20.99 -1.92
C LEU A 200 16.11 22.27 -2.05
N SER A 201 16.05 23.13 -1.04
CA SER A 201 16.91 24.31 -0.96
C SER A 201 18.36 23.90 -0.66
N PRO A 202 19.36 24.78 -0.91
CA PRO A 202 20.75 24.52 -0.51
C PRO A 202 20.89 24.14 0.96
N ARG A 203 20.11 24.81 1.83
CA ARG A 203 20.05 24.51 3.26
C ARG A 203 19.50 23.11 3.54
N ASP A 204 18.42 22.71 2.85
CA ASP A 204 17.86 21.37 3.02
C ASP A 204 18.87 20.28 2.61
N LEU A 205 19.67 20.54 1.57
CA LEU A 205 20.72 19.62 1.12
C LEU A 205 21.84 19.46 2.15
N ASP A 206 22.28 20.56 2.79
CA ASP A 206 23.27 20.52 3.86
C ASP A 206 22.73 19.80 5.11
N GLU A 207 21.46 20.04 5.47
CA GLU A 207 20.79 19.39 6.58
C GLU A 207 20.55 17.89 6.31
N LEU A 208 20.26 17.51 5.07
CA LEU A 208 20.16 16.11 4.63
C LEU A 208 21.49 15.39 4.78
N GLU A 209 22.58 15.98 4.27
CA GLU A 209 23.94 15.42 4.38
C GLU A 209 24.34 15.23 5.83
N THR A 210 24.14 16.26 6.65
CA THR A 210 24.37 16.21 8.10
C THR A 210 23.56 15.08 8.76
N SER A 211 22.30 14.90 8.36
CA SER A 211 21.42 13.86 8.91
C SER A 211 21.87 12.45 8.52
N ILE A 212 22.37 12.27 7.30
CA ILE A 212 22.93 11.00 6.81
C ILE A 212 24.26 10.69 7.51
N ASP A 213 25.11 11.69 7.73
CA ASP A 213 26.38 11.51 8.46
C ASP A 213 26.18 11.19 9.94
N GLN A 214 25.19 11.83 10.57
CA GLN A 214 24.75 11.48 11.93
C GLN A 214 24.27 10.02 11.99
N PHE A 215 23.45 9.61 11.02
CA PHE A 215 22.96 8.23 10.94
C PHE A 215 24.11 7.24 10.72
N ARG A 216 25.05 7.55 9.81
CA ARG A 216 26.25 6.73 9.56
C ARG A 216 27.09 6.57 10.83
N THR A 217 27.35 7.67 11.53
CA THR A 217 28.09 7.68 12.79
C THR A 217 27.39 6.83 13.85
N PHE A 218 26.07 6.97 13.99
CA PHE A 218 25.27 6.15 14.89
C PHE A 218 25.41 4.66 14.57
N LEU A 219 25.25 4.25 13.31
CA LEU A 219 25.40 2.85 12.90
C LEU A 219 26.80 2.30 13.17
N ASN A 220 27.85 3.10 12.95
CA ASN A 220 29.23 2.69 13.21
C ASN A 220 29.51 2.46 14.70
N ASN A 221 28.83 3.20 15.58
CA ASN A 221 28.92 3.03 17.03
C ASN A 221 28.05 1.89 17.57
N GLN A 222 27.24 1.24 16.71
CA GLN A 222 26.31 0.19 17.09
C GLN A 222 26.58 -1.10 16.30
N PRO A 223 27.56 -1.94 16.70
CA PRO A 223 28.01 -3.09 15.92
C PRO A 223 26.88 -4.07 15.56
N ARG A 224 25.95 -4.33 16.49
CA ARG A 224 24.80 -5.21 16.25
C ARG A 224 23.86 -4.63 15.20
N MET A 225 23.58 -3.32 15.26
CA MET A 225 22.74 -2.64 14.28
C MET A 225 23.41 -2.60 12.90
N ARG A 226 24.72 -2.34 12.88
CA ARG A 226 25.52 -2.44 11.66
C ARG A 226 25.38 -3.83 11.07
N THR A 227 25.59 -4.92 11.80
CA THR A 227 25.43 -6.28 11.25
C THR A 227 24.03 -6.55 10.71
N LEU A 228 22.97 -6.09 11.41
CA LEU A 228 21.58 -6.24 10.95
C LEU A 228 21.31 -5.55 9.61
N LEU A 229 21.98 -4.42 9.35
CA LEU A 229 21.73 -3.54 8.21
C LEU A 229 22.82 -3.57 7.12
N ALA A 230 24.03 -4.01 7.41
CA ALA A 230 25.28 -3.73 6.68
C ALA A 230 25.36 -4.33 5.26
N LEU A 231 24.41 -5.16 4.85
CA LEU A 231 24.40 -5.77 3.52
C LEU A 231 23.08 -5.51 2.78
N LYS A 232 22.22 -4.63 3.30
CA LYS A 232 20.96 -4.31 2.65
C LYS A 232 21.20 -3.24 1.57
N PRO A 233 20.90 -3.50 0.28
CA PRO A 233 21.06 -2.52 -0.79
C PRO A 233 20.40 -1.18 -0.48
N LYS A 234 19.23 -1.21 0.19
CA LYS A 234 18.49 0.00 0.60
C LYS A 234 19.28 0.89 1.58
N VAL A 235 20.05 0.29 2.48
CA VAL A 235 20.91 1.04 3.43
C VAL A 235 22.09 1.63 2.69
N HIS A 236 22.68 0.89 1.74
CA HIS A 236 23.73 1.42 0.87
C HIS A 236 23.26 2.61 0.03
N LEU A 237 22.06 2.52 -0.58
CA LEU A 237 21.42 3.62 -1.30
C LEU A 237 21.25 4.85 -0.40
N LEU A 238 20.68 4.67 0.79
CA LEU A 238 20.48 5.75 1.75
C LEU A 238 21.79 6.44 2.14
N LEU A 239 22.84 5.67 2.45
CA LEU A 239 24.08 6.21 3.00
C LEU A 239 25.01 6.80 1.93
N ASN A 240 24.95 6.34 0.68
CA ASN A 240 25.94 6.70 -0.34
C ASN A 240 25.36 7.45 -1.54
N HIS A 241 24.07 7.27 -1.83
CA HIS A 241 23.47 7.77 -3.08
C HIS A 241 22.43 8.85 -2.87
N PHE A 242 21.83 8.99 -1.68
CA PHE A 242 20.84 10.04 -1.41
C PHE A 242 21.41 11.46 -1.52
N VAL A 243 22.55 11.74 -0.89
CA VAL A 243 23.15 13.08 -0.94
C VAL A 243 23.60 13.43 -2.36
N PRO A 244 24.39 12.61 -3.07
CA PRO A 244 24.80 12.95 -4.43
C PRO A 244 23.60 13.13 -5.37
N PHE A 245 22.54 12.34 -5.20
CA PHE A 245 21.31 12.46 -6.01
C PHE A 245 20.59 13.76 -5.72
N ALA A 246 20.38 14.07 -4.44
CA ALA A 246 19.74 15.31 -4.05
C ALA A 246 20.55 16.54 -4.52
N ARG A 247 21.89 16.48 -4.49
CA ARG A 247 22.75 17.57 -4.98
C ARG A 247 22.67 17.74 -6.48
N GLN A 248 22.64 16.64 -7.24
CA GLN A 248 22.55 16.67 -8.70
C GLN A 248 21.17 17.11 -9.19
N HIS A 249 20.10 16.59 -8.59
CA HIS A 249 18.73 16.76 -9.09
C HIS A 249 17.91 17.79 -8.31
N GLN A 250 18.39 18.23 -7.15
CA GLN A 250 17.69 19.16 -6.25
C GLN A 250 16.34 18.63 -5.74
N PHE A 251 16.11 17.32 -5.77
CA PHE A 251 14.95 16.67 -5.17
C PHE A 251 15.29 15.21 -4.82
N LEU A 252 14.44 14.57 -4.00
CA LEU A 252 14.53 13.13 -3.70
C LEU A 252 13.32 12.34 -4.19
N ALA A 253 12.10 12.87 -4.02
CA ALA A 253 10.87 12.10 -4.20
C ALA A 253 9.98 12.59 -5.36
N LEU A 254 10.46 13.51 -6.21
CA LEU A 254 9.69 14.00 -7.34
C LEU A 254 9.47 12.92 -8.41
N LEU A 255 10.40 11.97 -8.52
CA LEU A 255 10.36 10.83 -9.45
C LEU A 255 10.06 9.50 -8.75
N ASP A 256 9.47 9.53 -7.55
CA ASP A 256 9.17 8.28 -6.83
C ASP A 256 7.97 7.55 -7.46
N GLU A 257 7.94 6.23 -7.31
CA GLU A 257 6.96 5.30 -7.89
C GLU A 257 5.57 5.42 -7.21
N GLN A 258 5.42 6.30 -6.22
CA GLN A 258 4.18 6.48 -5.47
C GLN A 258 3.00 6.92 -6.35
N GLY A 259 3.26 7.66 -7.44
CA GLY A 259 2.25 8.00 -8.43
C GLY A 259 1.65 6.75 -9.08
N ASP A 260 2.51 5.84 -9.53
CA ASP A 260 2.10 4.57 -10.14
C ASP A 260 1.41 3.65 -9.12
N GLU A 261 1.88 3.59 -7.87
CA GLU A 261 1.20 2.83 -6.81
C GLU A 261 -0.22 3.34 -6.53
N ALA A 262 -0.41 4.66 -6.56
CA ALA A 262 -1.74 5.26 -6.43
C ALA A 262 -2.63 4.86 -7.61
N LEU A 263 -2.09 4.85 -8.83
CA LEU A 263 -2.80 4.39 -10.02
C LEU A 263 -3.19 2.92 -9.94
N HIS A 264 -2.35 2.03 -9.40
CA HIS A 264 -2.72 0.63 -9.19
C HIS A 264 -3.98 0.44 -8.33
N SER A 265 -4.21 1.33 -7.35
CA SER A 265 -5.42 1.27 -6.53
C SER A 265 -6.68 1.68 -7.30
N VAL A 266 -6.55 2.70 -8.16
CA VAL A 266 -7.62 3.17 -9.06
C VAL A 266 -7.92 2.08 -10.08
N TRP A 267 -6.88 1.53 -10.71
CA TRP A 267 -6.97 0.46 -11.69
C TRP A 267 -7.72 -0.75 -11.13
N ARG A 268 -7.36 -1.25 -9.95
CA ARG A 268 -8.07 -2.40 -9.32
C ARG A 268 -9.54 -2.11 -9.04
N ARG A 269 -9.89 -0.88 -8.66
CA ARG A 269 -11.29 -0.49 -8.46
C ARG A 269 -12.07 -0.51 -9.77
N LEU A 270 -11.46 0.03 -10.83
CA LEU A 270 -12.04 0.05 -12.16
C LEU A 270 -12.17 -1.36 -12.76
N GLU A 271 -11.16 -2.19 -12.58
CA GLU A 271 -11.15 -3.59 -13.00
C GLU A 271 -12.34 -4.36 -12.39
N GLN A 272 -12.65 -4.12 -11.11
CA GLN A 272 -13.83 -4.70 -10.46
C GLN A 272 -15.16 -4.21 -11.06
N LEU A 273 -15.23 -2.95 -11.50
CA LEU A 273 -16.45 -2.41 -12.12
C LEU A 273 -16.75 -3.07 -13.47
N TRP A 274 -15.70 -3.44 -14.21
CA TRP A 274 -15.81 -4.06 -15.54
C TRP A 274 -15.50 -5.55 -15.56
N LYS A 275 -15.40 -6.20 -14.39
CA LYS A 275 -15.06 -7.64 -14.26
C LYS A 275 -15.98 -8.58 -15.04
N THR A 276 -17.20 -8.15 -15.38
CA THR A 276 -18.16 -8.95 -16.16
C THR A 276 -18.02 -8.79 -17.67
N MET A 277 -17.11 -7.94 -18.14
CA MET A 277 -16.82 -7.74 -19.56
C MET A 277 -15.74 -8.72 -20.03
N PRO A 278 -15.68 -9.05 -21.32
CA PRO A 278 -14.54 -9.74 -21.91
C PRO A 278 -13.24 -8.95 -21.73
N ASP A 279 -12.10 -9.62 -21.57
CA ASP A 279 -10.81 -9.02 -21.22
C ASP A 279 -10.39 -7.86 -22.14
N GLU A 280 -10.57 -8.00 -23.46
CA GLU A 280 -10.23 -6.95 -24.42
C GLU A 280 -11.07 -5.67 -24.21
N GLU A 281 -12.37 -5.84 -23.96
CA GLU A 281 -13.27 -4.73 -23.71
C GLU A 281 -13.04 -4.13 -22.33
N GLN A 282 -12.72 -4.96 -21.33
CA GLN A 282 -12.32 -4.51 -20.01
C GLN A 282 -11.06 -3.62 -20.09
N MET A 283 -10.03 -4.06 -20.83
CA MET A 283 -8.80 -3.31 -21.03
C MET A 283 -9.06 -1.99 -21.78
N ARG A 284 -9.89 -2.02 -22.83
CA ARG A 284 -10.29 -0.81 -23.57
C ARG A 284 -10.94 0.22 -22.65
N GLN A 285 -11.87 -0.21 -21.79
CA GLN A 285 -12.56 0.66 -20.83
C GLN A 285 -11.61 1.21 -19.76
N LEU A 286 -10.66 0.40 -19.28
CA LEU A 286 -9.60 0.82 -18.35
C LEU A 286 -8.74 1.94 -18.94
N LEU A 287 -8.26 1.74 -20.17
CA LEU A 287 -7.44 2.73 -20.86
C LEU A 287 -8.21 4.02 -21.15
N GLU A 288 -9.44 3.91 -21.65
CA GLU A 288 -10.31 5.05 -21.96
C GLU A 288 -10.58 5.88 -20.70
N HIS A 289 -10.92 5.24 -19.58
CA HIS A 289 -11.15 5.93 -18.32
C HIS A 289 -9.89 6.58 -17.76
N HIS A 290 -8.74 5.91 -17.86
CA HIS A 290 -7.47 6.47 -17.40
C HIS A 290 -7.10 7.71 -18.21
N PHE A 291 -7.21 7.63 -19.55
CA PHE A 291 -6.93 8.75 -20.44
C PHE A 291 -7.83 9.96 -20.19
N VAL A 292 -9.15 9.74 -20.10
CA VAL A 292 -10.12 10.82 -19.83
C VAL A 292 -9.87 11.44 -18.47
N SER A 293 -9.56 10.64 -17.45
CA SER A 293 -9.29 11.14 -16.09
C SER A 293 -8.04 12.02 -16.04
N ASN A 294 -6.96 11.60 -16.71
CA ASN A 294 -5.74 12.41 -16.80
C ASN A 294 -6.00 13.71 -17.57
N TRP A 295 -6.68 13.64 -18.71
CA TRP A 295 -7.04 14.84 -19.49
C TRP A 295 -7.87 15.84 -18.68
N LEU A 296 -8.86 15.37 -17.90
CA LEU A 296 -9.67 16.23 -17.04
C LEU A 296 -8.86 16.87 -15.90
N LEU A 297 -7.87 16.15 -15.38
CA LEU A 297 -6.96 16.66 -14.34
C LEU A 297 -6.02 17.73 -14.93
N ASP A 298 -5.36 17.43 -16.05
CA ASP A 298 -4.38 18.32 -16.70
C ASP A 298 -5.00 19.62 -17.20
N THR A 299 -6.27 19.57 -17.61
CA THR A 299 -7.01 20.75 -18.07
C THR A 299 -7.66 21.55 -16.94
N GLY A 300 -7.49 21.13 -15.68
CA GLY A 300 -8.13 21.77 -14.51
C GLY A 300 -9.65 21.61 -14.47
N LYS A 301 -10.23 20.78 -15.35
CA LYS A 301 -11.68 20.57 -15.46
C LYS A 301 -12.27 19.91 -14.23
N ILE A 302 -11.49 19.09 -13.53
CA ILE A 302 -11.91 18.50 -12.25
C ILE A 302 -12.20 19.58 -11.21
N ASP A 303 -11.36 20.62 -11.13
CA ASP A 303 -11.51 21.68 -10.12
C ASP A 303 -12.61 22.68 -10.50
N GLU A 304 -12.85 22.91 -11.80
CA GLU A 304 -14.06 23.57 -12.29
C GLU A 304 -15.33 22.80 -11.86
N MET A 305 -15.37 21.48 -12.10
CA MET A 305 -16.51 20.63 -11.71
C MET A 305 -16.75 20.57 -10.20
N LYS A 306 -15.71 20.66 -9.38
CA LYS A 306 -15.85 20.70 -7.91
C LYS A 306 -16.47 22.02 -7.46
N ARG A 307 -15.96 23.15 -7.97
CA ARG A 307 -16.52 24.49 -7.69
C ARG A 307 -17.98 24.58 -8.11
N ASP A 308 -18.31 24.15 -9.32
CA ASP A 308 -19.70 24.14 -9.81
C ASP A 308 -20.63 23.31 -8.90
N ARG A 309 -20.13 22.21 -8.32
CA ARG A 309 -20.92 21.37 -7.38
C ARG A 309 -21.07 22.00 -6.00
N GLU A 310 -20.08 22.77 -5.56
CA GLU A 310 -20.10 23.48 -4.29
C GLU A 310 -21.04 24.67 -4.39
N GLU A 311 -20.95 25.46 -5.46
CA GLU A 311 -21.90 26.54 -5.80
C GLU A 311 -23.34 26.00 -5.91
N GLN A 312 -23.56 24.86 -6.57
CA GLN A 312 -24.88 24.23 -6.61
C GLN A 312 -25.36 23.74 -5.23
N ARG A 313 -24.46 23.36 -4.33
CA ARG A 313 -24.84 22.95 -2.97
C ARG A 313 -25.21 24.14 -2.11
N GLU A 314 -24.50 25.25 -2.24
CA GLU A 314 -24.80 26.52 -1.57
C GLU A 314 -26.14 27.07 -2.08
N GLU A 315 -26.38 27.10 -3.40
CA GLU A 315 -27.68 27.53 -3.96
C GLU A 315 -28.86 26.66 -3.51
N ILE A 316 -28.64 25.36 -3.26
CA ILE A 316 -29.68 24.45 -2.74
C ILE A 316 -29.84 24.59 -1.22
N GLY A 317 -28.76 24.93 -0.50
CA GLY A 317 -28.78 25.22 0.93
C GLY A 317 -29.56 26.50 1.23
N ASP A 318 -29.23 27.59 0.52
CA ASP A 318 -29.90 28.89 0.66
C ASP A 318 -31.40 28.82 0.31
N ARG A 319 -31.79 28.01 -0.68
CA ARG A 319 -33.21 27.81 -1.00
C ARG A 319 -33.99 27.09 0.10
N ARG A 320 -33.34 26.23 0.89
CA ARG A 320 -34.00 25.57 2.03
C ARG A 320 -34.17 26.51 3.22
N GLU A 321 -33.25 27.45 3.41
CA GLU A 321 -33.39 28.48 4.45
C GLU A 321 -34.48 29.50 4.10
N THR A 322 -34.63 29.87 2.82
CA THR A 322 -35.71 30.78 2.40
C THR A 322 -37.12 30.16 2.43
N ASP A 323 -37.23 28.83 2.31
CA ASP A 323 -38.51 28.12 2.37
C ASP A 323 -38.95 27.81 3.82
N GLU A 324 -38.06 27.90 4.82
CA GLU A 324 -38.41 27.73 6.24
C GLU A 324 -38.77 29.05 6.95
N GLU A 325 -38.49 30.22 6.34
CA GLU A 325 -38.87 31.53 6.88
C GLU A 325 -40.22 32.08 6.37
N SER A 326 -40.91 31.40 5.42
CA SER A 326 -42.19 31.89 4.86
C SER A 326 -43.47 31.30 5.44
N ASP A 327 -43.41 30.37 6.40
CA ASP A 327 -44.59 29.71 6.99
C ASP A 327 -44.98 30.28 8.37
N GLY A 328 -44.77 31.59 8.57
CA GLY A 328 -44.97 32.28 9.84
C GLY A 328 -45.79 33.56 9.76
N GLU A 329 -46.84 33.64 8.94
CA GLU A 329 -47.86 34.70 9.08
C GLU A 329 -49.25 34.09 9.33
N GLU A 330 -49.75 34.38 10.53
CA GLU A 330 -51.05 34.01 11.10
C GLU A 330 -52.21 34.58 10.27
N GLU A 331 -53.08 33.73 9.71
CA GLU A 331 -54.46 34.13 9.42
C GLU A 331 -55.37 33.74 10.59
N GLN A 332 -55.58 34.69 11.50
CA GLN A 332 -56.77 34.71 12.35
C GLN A 332 -57.99 35.02 11.48
N PHE A 333 -58.85 34.04 11.26
CA PHE A 333 -60.21 34.26 10.78
C PHE A 333 -61.22 33.88 11.87
N ASN A 334 -61.71 34.91 12.55
CA ASN A 334 -62.96 34.86 13.32
C ASN A 334 -64.14 34.80 12.33
N PHE A 335 -65.11 33.94 12.60
CA PHE A 335 -66.52 34.24 12.31
C PHE A 335 -67.40 33.65 13.41
N GLU A 336 -68.34 34.49 13.85
CA GLU A 336 -69.36 34.31 14.88
C GLU A 336 -70.32 33.14 14.63
#